data_AF-A0A2W5Z457-F1
#
_entry.id   AF-A0A2W5Z457-F1
#
_cell.length_a   1.000
_cell.length_b   1.000
_cell.length_c   1.000
_cell.angle_alpha   90.00
_cell.angle_beta   90.00
_cell.angle_gamma   90.00
#
_symmetry.space_group_name_H-M   'P 1'
#
loop_
_entity.id
_entity.type
_entity.pdbx_description
1 polymer ?
#
loop_
_entity_poly.entity_id
_entity_poly.type
_entity_poly.pdbx_seq_one_letter_code
_entity_poly.pdbx_strand_id
1 'polypeptide(L)'
;MLVFGARRVLMRRAAAAVEALPDGFVAARLSNGGGMSGYVATQRRVSGVLMLSGALPLDRLGADAWPAGVPAQIHYTVGGPFRRQESIDTVAASIRAAGSPVEGNPTEDWASVRDRVADHLRGRGGRSDWAPTQLQSSPMQRAGTKTRGPSRSQLARSAFG
;
A
#
# COMPACT_ATOMS: atom_id res chain seq x y z
N MET A 1 -2.27 -17.23 21.79
CA MET A 1 -0.80 -17.15 21.58
C MET A 1 -0.46 -17.84 20.27
N LEU A 2 -0.43 -17.12 19.14
CA LEU A 2 0.14 -17.54 17.85
C LEU A 2 0.11 -16.33 16.88
N VAL A 3 0.99 -16.31 15.87
CA VAL A 3 1.09 -15.33 14.74
C VAL A 3 1.90 -14.02 14.95
N PHE A 4 3.02 -14.03 15.68
CA PHE A 4 4.06 -12.97 15.51
C PHE A 4 5.23 -13.40 14.59
N GLY A 5 5.40 -14.70 14.31
CA GLY A 5 6.52 -15.22 13.52
C GLY A 5 6.24 -15.44 12.02
N ALA A 6 4.99 -15.69 11.63
CA ALA A 6 4.64 -16.13 10.26
C ALA A 6 5.05 -15.10 9.18
N ARG A 7 4.85 -13.80 9.43
CA ARG A 7 5.22 -12.73 8.50
C ARG A 7 6.74 -12.67 8.26
N ARG A 8 7.55 -12.78 9.32
CA ARG A 8 9.02 -12.79 9.21
C ARG A 8 9.53 -13.99 8.42
N VAL A 9 8.91 -15.16 8.61
CA VAL A 9 9.25 -16.35 7.82
C VAL A 9 8.93 -16.16 6.34
N LEU A 10 7.76 -15.61 6.02
CA LEU A 10 7.38 -15.37 4.62
C LEU A 10 8.28 -14.32 3.95
N MET A 11 8.64 -13.23 4.64
CA MET A 11 9.59 -12.23 4.13
C MET A 11 10.96 -12.86 3.81
N ARG A 12 11.51 -13.66 4.73
CA ARG A 12 12.78 -14.38 4.50
C ARG A 12 12.69 -15.33 3.32
N ARG A 13 11.59 -16.08 3.20
CA ARG A 13 11.37 -16.97 2.04
C ARG A 13 11.26 -16.20 0.72
N ALA A 14 10.63 -15.02 0.72
CA ALA A 14 10.55 -14.18 -0.47
C ALA A 14 11.93 -13.71 -0.94
N ALA A 15 12.82 -13.31 -0.02
CA ALA A 15 14.20 -12.93 -0.34
C ALA A 15 15.02 -14.13 -0.85
N ALA A 16 14.91 -15.29 -0.20
CA ALA A 16 15.59 -16.52 -0.64
C ALA A 16 15.13 -16.97 -2.04
N ALA A 17 13.83 -16.85 -2.34
CA ALA A 17 13.28 -17.27 -3.64
C ALA A 17 13.82 -16.47 -4.83
N VAL A 18 14.36 -15.27 -4.59
CA VAL A 18 14.93 -14.43 -5.65
C VAL A 18 16.46 -14.42 -5.63
N GLU A 19 17.11 -15.14 -4.71
CA GLU A 19 18.56 -15.10 -4.48
C GLU A 19 19.38 -15.31 -5.76
N ALA A 20 19.00 -16.31 -6.56
CA ALA A 20 19.67 -16.65 -7.81
C ALA A 20 19.31 -15.74 -9.00
N LEU A 21 18.38 -14.78 -8.85
CA LEU A 21 18.05 -13.85 -9.93
C LEU A 21 19.15 -12.80 -10.09
N PRO A 22 19.48 -12.41 -11.34
CA PRO A 22 20.39 -11.29 -11.57
C PRO A 22 19.78 -9.99 -11.04
N ASP A 23 20.64 -9.04 -10.68
CA ASP A 23 20.22 -7.71 -10.24
C ASP A 23 19.40 -6.99 -11.34
N GLY A 24 18.52 -6.07 -10.93
CA GLY A 24 17.71 -5.25 -11.84
C GLY A 24 16.33 -5.82 -12.17
N PHE A 25 15.89 -6.90 -11.51
CA PHE A 25 14.50 -7.37 -11.60
C PHE A 25 13.52 -6.44 -10.86
N VAL A 26 12.23 -6.53 -11.19
CA VAL A 26 11.15 -5.83 -10.48
C VAL A 26 10.53 -6.74 -9.43
N ALA A 27 10.44 -6.27 -8.18
CA ALA A 27 9.78 -7.01 -7.12
C ALA A 27 8.28 -6.65 -7.07
N ALA A 28 7.40 -7.62 -7.31
CA ALA A 28 5.95 -7.42 -7.32
C ALA A 28 5.23 -8.49 -6.52
N ARG A 29 4.28 -8.08 -5.67
CA ARG A 29 3.45 -9.00 -4.87
C ARG A 29 2.08 -8.39 -4.53
N LEU A 30 1.11 -9.26 -4.32
CA LEU A 30 -0.28 -8.94 -3.96
C LEU A 30 -0.59 -9.17 -2.47
N SER A 31 -1.49 -8.35 -1.93
CA SER A 31 -2.07 -8.43 -0.58
C SER A 31 -0.97 -8.42 0.49
N ASN A 32 -0.98 -9.36 1.44
CA ASN A 32 0.08 -9.52 2.44
C ASN A 32 1.48 -9.70 1.83
N GLY A 33 1.57 -10.08 0.56
CA GLY A 33 2.82 -10.12 -0.17
C GLY A 33 3.36 -8.74 -0.55
N GLY A 34 2.53 -7.70 -0.66
CA GLY A 34 2.97 -6.35 -1.08
C GLY A 34 4.06 -5.77 -0.18
N GLY A 35 3.99 -6.03 1.14
CA GLY A 35 5.06 -5.65 2.05
C GLY A 35 6.35 -6.45 1.81
N MET A 36 6.24 -7.67 1.30
CA MET A 36 7.38 -8.53 0.97
C MET A 36 8.12 -8.07 -0.27
N SER A 37 7.46 -7.41 -1.24
CA SER A 37 8.18 -6.80 -2.37
C SER A 37 9.03 -5.62 -1.90
N GLY A 38 8.51 -4.81 -0.96
CA GLY A 38 9.31 -3.81 -0.24
C GLY A 38 10.48 -4.43 0.53
N TYR A 39 10.25 -5.53 1.26
CA TYR A 39 11.33 -6.24 1.96
C TYR A 39 12.40 -6.77 1.00
N VAL A 40 12.02 -7.37 -0.12
CA VAL A 40 12.99 -7.86 -1.12
C VAL A 40 13.87 -6.71 -1.62
N ALA A 41 13.31 -5.52 -1.84
CA ALA A 41 14.07 -4.35 -2.26
C ALA A 41 15.10 -3.89 -1.20
N THR A 42 14.83 -4.08 0.10
CA THR A 42 15.83 -3.77 1.15
C THR A 42 16.95 -4.80 1.23
N GLN A 43 16.78 -5.98 0.62
CA GLN A 43 17.77 -7.06 0.63
C GLN A 43 18.51 -7.22 -0.71
N ARG A 44 17.94 -6.75 -1.83
CA ARG A 44 18.42 -7.02 -3.20
C ARG A 44 18.36 -5.78 -4.08
N ARG A 45 19.24 -5.70 -5.08
CA ARG A 45 19.21 -4.62 -6.08
C ARG A 45 18.13 -4.88 -7.11
N VAL A 46 16.99 -4.22 -6.92
CA VAL A 46 15.85 -4.25 -7.83
C VAL A 46 15.80 -2.97 -8.68
N SER A 47 15.16 -3.04 -9.84
CA SER A 47 14.89 -1.86 -10.68
C SER A 47 13.62 -1.11 -10.28
N GLY A 48 12.75 -1.74 -9.48
CA GLY A 48 11.52 -1.13 -8.99
C GLY A 48 10.68 -2.08 -8.13
N VAL A 49 9.69 -1.51 -7.45
CA VAL A 49 8.77 -2.25 -6.56
C VAL A 49 7.31 -1.98 -6.92
N LEU A 50 6.51 -3.04 -7.00
CA LEU A 50 5.06 -2.98 -7.13
C LEU A 50 4.41 -3.56 -5.88
N MET A 51 3.67 -2.72 -5.16
CA MET A 51 2.91 -3.12 -3.97
C MET A 51 1.42 -3.16 -4.32
N LEU A 52 0.89 -4.35 -4.54
CA LEU A 52 -0.52 -4.51 -4.90
C LEU A 52 -1.33 -4.80 -3.64
N SER A 53 -2.13 -3.84 -3.16
CA SER A 53 -2.97 -3.95 -1.96
C SER A 53 -2.21 -4.36 -0.68
N GLY A 54 -1.00 -3.82 -0.47
CA GLY A 54 -0.14 -4.28 0.61
C GLY A 54 1.02 -3.37 1.01
N ALA A 55 0.81 -2.07 1.15
CA ALA A 55 1.85 -1.16 1.66
C ALA A 55 2.18 -1.47 3.14
N LEU A 56 3.42 -1.88 3.41
CA LEU A 56 3.90 -2.19 4.76
C LEU A 56 5.07 -1.25 5.14
N PRO A 57 4.93 -0.41 6.18
CA PRO A 57 5.97 0.52 6.63
C PRO A 57 7.31 -0.15 6.99
N LEU A 58 8.41 0.60 6.83
CA LEU A 58 9.79 0.10 6.98
C LEU A 58 10.09 -0.46 8.39
N ASP A 59 9.55 0.15 9.45
CA ASP A 59 9.65 -0.34 10.83
C ASP A 59 9.08 -1.76 10.98
N ARG A 60 8.00 -2.07 10.25
CA ARG A 60 7.38 -3.39 10.22
C ARG A 60 8.16 -4.40 9.36
N LEU A 61 8.95 -3.91 8.41
CA LEU A 61 9.92 -4.71 7.64
C LEU A 61 11.21 -4.98 8.42
N GLY A 62 11.52 -4.14 9.42
CA GLY A 62 12.80 -4.16 10.12
C GLY A 62 13.93 -3.56 9.28
N ALA A 63 13.62 -2.54 8.48
CA ALA A 63 14.58 -1.80 7.67
C ALA A 63 14.62 -0.33 8.11
N ASP A 64 15.80 0.27 8.05
CA ASP A 64 16.00 1.65 8.51
C ASP A 64 15.68 2.68 7.43
N ALA A 65 15.89 2.32 6.16
CA ALA A 65 15.70 3.22 5.03
C ALA A 65 15.17 2.48 3.79
N TRP A 66 14.48 3.24 2.94
CA TRP A 66 14.13 2.78 1.60
C TRP A 66 15.39 2.76 0.72
N PRO A 67 15.58 1.77 -0.16
CA PRO A 67 16.73 1.72 -1.05
C PRO A 67 16.81 2.95 -1.96
N ALA A 68 17.96 3.61 -2.00
CA ALA A 68 18.16 4.81 -2.80
C ALA A 68 17.96 4.54 -4.31
N GLY A 69 17.22 5.43 -4.97
CA GLY A 69 16.97 5.36 -6.41
C GLY A 69 16.01 4.25 -6.85
N VAL A 70 15.40 3.49 -5.94
CA VAL A 70 14.43 2.43 -6.29
C VAL A 70 13.01 3.01 -6.33
N PRO A 71 12.42 3.17 -7.53
CA PRO A 71 11.05 3.67 -7.65
C PRO A 71 10.01 2.62 -7.21
N ALA A 72 8.82 3.07 -6.83
CA ALA A 72 7.74 2.16 -6.45
C ALA A 72 6.33 2.62 -6.80
N GLN A 73 5.45 1.68 -7.13
CA GLN A 73 4.01 1.93 -7.26
C GLN A 73 3.23 1.23 -6.13
N ILE A 74 2.27 1.94 -5.56
CA ILE A 74 1.37 1.45 -4.52
C ILE A 74 -0.05 1.41 -5.07
N HIS A 75 -0.56 0.22 -5.32
CA HIS A 75 -1.92 -0.01 -5.84
C HIS A 75 -2.85 -0.39 -4.69
N TYR A 76 -4.04 0.20 -4.59
CA TYR A 76 -4.98 -0.06 -3.50
C TYR A 76 -6.43 0.25 -3.89
N THR A 77 -7.40 -0.52 -3.37
CA THR A 77 -8.82 -0.24 -3.63
C THR A 77 -9.38 0.85 -2.73
N VAL A 78 -10.05 1.84 -3.31
CA VAL A 78 -10.76 2.90 -2.56
C VAL A 78 -11.96 2.27 -1.82
N GLY A 79 -11.96 2.30 -0.49
CA GLY A 79 -12.99 1.64 0.33
C GLY A 79 -12.70 0.18 0.69
N GLY A 80 -11.57 -0.39 0.26
CA GLY A 80 -11.19 -1.75 0.65
C GLY A 80 -11.05 -1.88 2.19
N PRO A 81 -11.63 -2.92 2.83
CA PRO A 81 -11.67 -3.03 4.30
C PRO A 81 -10.29 -3.17 4.95
N PHE A 82 -9.30 -3.61 4.17
CA PHE A 82 -7.91 -3.78 4.59
C PHE A 82 -7.01 -2.60 4.19
N ARG A 83 -7.54 -1.58 3.49
CA ARG A 83 -6.78 -0.37 3.20
C ARG A 83 -6.45 0.34 4.52
N ARG A 84 -5.21 0.78 4.62
CA ARG A 84 -4.70 1.61 5.72
C ARG A 84 -4.00 2.81 5.09
N GLN A 85 -4.69 3.94 5.06
CA GLN A 85 -4.18 5.14 4.37
C GLN A 85 -2.86 5.60 5.00
N GLU A 86 -2.80 5.64 6.33
CA GLU A 86 -1.57 5.94 7.07
C GLU A 86 -0.38 5.07 6.65
N SER A 87 -0.59 3.77 6.41
CA SER A 87 0.47 2.87 5.96
C SER A 87 0.94 3.20 4.54
N ILE A 88 0.01 3.55 3.64
CA ILE A 88 0.34 3.99 2.28
C ILE A 88 1.15 5.28 2.33
N ASP A 89 0.71 6.26 3.11
CA ASP A 89 1.36 7.57 3.25
C ASP A 89 2.76 7.43 3.85
N THR A 90 2.91 6.60 4.90
CA THR A 90 4.19 6.33 5.56
C THR A 90 5.20 5.70 4.60
N VAL A 91 4.77 4.72 3.81
CA VAL A 91 5.63 4.07 2.81
C VAL A 91 6.00 5.08 1.72
N ALA A 92 5.05 5.84 1.20
CA ALA A 92 5.30 6.85 0.18
C ALA A 92 6.26 7.95 0.68
N ALA A 93 6.13 8.39 1.93
CA ALA A 93 7.05 9.35 2.55
C ALA A 93 8.47 8.77 2.64
N SER A 94 8.61 7.50 3.02
CA SER A 94 9.91 6.82 3.10
C SER A 94 10.60 6.72 1.74
N ILE A 95 9.85 6.39 0.67
CA ILE A 95 10.36 6.32 -0.70
C ILE A 95 10.84 7.70 -1.18
N ARG A 96 10.04 8.75 -0.93
CA ARG A 96 10.41 10.13 -1.28
C ARG A 96 11.62 10.63 -0.50
N ALA A 97 11.72 10.29 0.79
CA ALA A 97 12.88 10.64 1.62
C ALA A 97 14.18 10.02 1.08
N ALA A 98 14.11 8.84 0.45
CA ALA A 98 15.21 8.22 -0.26
C ALA A 98 15.45 8.80 -1.67
N GLY A 99 14.85 9.94 -2.01
CA GLY A 99 14.97 10.61 -3.31
C GLY A 99 14.35 9.82 -4.46
N SER A 100 13.47 8.86 -4.17
CA SER A 100 12.95 7.93 -5.17
C SER A 100 11.52 8.30 -5.58
N PRO A 101 11.14 8.08 -6.84
CA PRO A 101 9.78 8.33 -7.31
C PRO A 101 8.78 7.34 -6.70
N VAL A 102 7.56 7.81 -6.41
CA VAL A 102 6.47 6.95 -5.94
C VAL A 102 5.12 7.38 -6.51
N GLU A 103 4.36 6.42 -7.02
CA GLU A 103 3.01 6.61 -7.56
C GLU A 103 1.98 5.87 -6.69
N GLY A 104 0.91 6.58 -6.29
CA GLY A 104 -0.23 5.99 -5.61
C GLY A 104 -1.38 5.76 -6.57
N ASN A 105 -1.78 4.51 -6.74
CA ASN A 105 -2.77 4.07 -7.72
C ASN A 105 -4.03 3.55 -7.02
N PRO A 106 -5.03 4.41 -6.76
CA PRO A 106 -6.35 3.96 -6.38
C PRO A 106 -6.89 3.08 -7.51
N THR A 107 -7.09 1.81 -7.22
CA THR A 107 -7.56 0.82 -8.17
C THR A 107 -9.08 0.74 -8.10
N GLU A 108 -9.74 1.09 -9.20
CA GLU A 108 -11.14 0.80 -9.46
C GLU A 108 -11.28 -0.51 -10.26
N ASP A 109 -10.27 -0.86 -11.07
CA ASP A 109 -10.22 -2.06 -11.93
C ASP A 109 -8.78 -2.60 -12.12
N TRP A 110 -8.64 -3.93 -12.16
CA TRP A 110 -7.39 -4.67 -12.36
C TRP A 110 -6.79 -4.53 -13.77
N ALA A 111 -7.60 -4.22 -14.80
CA ALA A 111 -7.08 -3.94 -16.13
C ALA A 111 -6.16 -2.70 -16.12
N SER A 112 -6.53 -1.66 -15.38
CA SER A 112 -5.69 -0.46 -15.22
C SER A 112 -4.38 -0.74 -14.48
N VAL A 113 -4.39 -1.65 -13.50
CA VAL A 113 -3.16 -2.11 -12.82
C VAL A 113 -2.20 -2.75 -13.81
N ARG A 114 -2.70 -3.66 -14.65
CA ARG A 114 -1.89 -4.36 -15.66
C ARG A 114 -1.24 -3.37 -16.63
N ASP A 115 -2.01 -2.42 -17.13
CA ASP A 115 -1.53 -1.48 -18.16
C ASP A 115 -0.47 -0.53 -17.58
N ARG A 116 -0.67 0.00 -16.37
CA ARG A 116 0.34 0.84 -15.68
C ARG A 116 1.62 0.09 -15.34
N VAL A 117 1.51 -1.18 -14.94
CA VAL A 117 2.68 -2.05 -14.72
C VAL A 117 3.42 -2.29 -16.03
N ALA A 118 2.71 -2.50 -17.14
CA ALA A 118 3.32 -2.69 -18.45
C ALA A 118 4.05 -1.42 -18.92
N ASP A 119 3.49 -0.23 -18.69
CA ASP A 119 4.13 1.04 -19.04
C ASP A 119 5.42 1.28 -18.24
N HIS A 120 5.40 0.94 -16.94
CA HIS A 120 6.58 0.97 -16.08
C HIS A 120 7.69 0.04 -16.59
N LEU A 121 7.36 -1.22 -16.87
CA LEU A 121 8.33 -2.21 -17.38
C LEU A 121 8.92 -1.84 -18.74
N ARG A 122 8.18 -1.08 -19.56
CA ARG A 122 8.63 -0.63 -20.89
C ARG A 122 9.46 0.67 -20.84
N GLY A 123 9.70 1.23 -19.65
CA GLY A 123 10.38 2.52 -19.51
C GLY A 123 9.61 3.68 -20.15
N ARG A 124 8.32 3.48 -20.44
CA ARG A 124 7.42 4.51 -21.01
C ARG A 124 6.78 5.36 -19.94
N GLY A 125 6.90 4.96 -18.67
CA GLY A 125 6.75 5.84 -17.52
C GLY A 125 7.99 6.72 -17.35
N GLY A 126 8.05 7.87 -18.03
CA GLY A 126 9.14 8.83 -17.86
C GLY A 126 9.26 9.30 -16.41
N ARG A 127 10.38 9.91 -16.00
CA ARG A 127 10.51 10.56 -14.67
C ARG A 127 9.36 11.54 -14.37
N SER A 128 8.72 12.07 -15.43
CA SER A 128 7.53 12.91 -15.41
C SER A 128 6.22 12.19 -15.07
N ASP A 129 6.12 10.88 -15.31
CA ASP A 129 4.89 10.09 -15.11
C ASP A 129 4.75 9.61 -13.65
N TRP A 130 5.82 9.77 -12.87
CA TRP A 130 5.84 9.67 -11.42
C TRP A 130 5.31 10.93 -10.72
N ALA A 131 4.72 11.86 -11.47
CA ALA A 131 4.06 13.01 -10.89
C ALA A 131 2.99 12.52 -9.90
N PRO A 132 2.91 13.11 -8.70
CA PRO A 132 1.99 12.65 -7.69
C PRO A 132 0.57 12.82 -8.20
N THR A 133 -0.11 11.71 -8.54
CA THR A 133 -1.57 11.71 -8.40
C THR A 133 -1.81 11.97 -6.92
N GLN A 134 -2.40 13.12 -6.59
CA GLN A 134 -2.70 13.46 -5.20
C GLN A 134 -3.37 12.25 -4.56
N LEU A 135 -2.71 11.67 -3.56
CA LEU A 135 -3.35 10.70 -2.68
C LEU A 135 -4.59 11.42 -2.17
N GLN A 136 -5.78 10.96 -2.58
CA GLN A 136 -7.02 11.58 -2.15
C GLN A 136 -7.05 11.49 -0.63
N SER A 137 -6.74 12.60 0.03
CA SER A 137 -6.91 12.78 1.45
C SER A 137 -8.40 12.66 1.71
N SER A 138 -8.81 11.61 2.42
CA SER A 138 -10.19 11.55 2.90
C SER A 138 -10.45 12.77 3.78
N PRO A 139 -11.60 13.45 3.61
CA PRO A 139 -11.98 14.50 4.55
C PRO A 139 -12.04 13.87 5.94
N MET A 140 -11.35 14.51 6.88
CA MET A 140 -11.40 14.25 8.30
C MET A 140 -12.85 13.96 8.67
N GLN A 141 -13.17 12.73 9.09
CA GLN A 141 -14.50 12.42 9.63
C GLN A 141 -14.66 13.31 10.87
N ARG A 142 -15.30 14.47 10.70
CA ARG A 142 -15.81 15.23 11.84
C ARG A 142 -16.68 14.25 12.61
N ALA A 143 -16.36 14.08 13.89
CA ALA A 143 -17.15 13.30 14.82
C ALA A 143 -18.62 13.72 14.65
N GLY A 144 -19.40 12.85 14.02
CA GLY A 144 -20.83 13.05 13.89
C GLY A 144 -21.39 13.11 15.31
N THR A 145 -21.94 14.27 15.67
CA THR A 145 -22.86 14.38 16.79
C THR A 145 -23.98 13.37 16.54
N LYS A 146 -23.97 12.27 17.29
CA LYS A 146 -25.07 11.31 17.34
C LYS A 146 -26.30 12.06 17.84
N THR A 147 -27.14 12.56 16.94
CA THR A 147 -28.54 12.79 17.25
C THR A 147 -29.16 11.40 17.46
N ARG A 148 -29.37 11.04 18.72
CA ARG A 148 -30.16 9.86 19.07
C ARG A 148 -31.58 10.09 18.56
N GLY A 149 -31.98 9.34 17.54
CA GLY A 149 -33.40 9.14 17.24
C GLY A 149 -34.10 8.51 18.45
N PRO A 150 -35.40 8.78 18.64
CA PRO A 150 -36.11 8.32 19.82
C PRO A 150 -36.10 6.79 19.92
N SER A 151 -35.90 6.31 21.15
CA SER A 151 -35.92 4.87 21.44
C SER A 151 -37.32 4.27 21.22
N ARG A 152 -37.40 2.97 20.95
CA ARG A 152 -38.67 2.22 20.74
C ARG A 152 -39.69 2.38 21.88
N SER A 153 -39.27 2.81 23.07
CA SER A 153 -40.15 3.14 24.21
C SER A 153 -40.82 4.52 24.14
N GLN A 154 -40.43 5.40 23.20
CA GLN A 154 -41.05 6.73 22.98
C GLN A 154 -42.14 6.72 21.92
N LEU A 155 -42.18 5.73 21.02
CA LEU A 155 -43.22 5.59 19.99
C LEU A 155 -44.54 4.98 20.51
N ALA A 156 -44.55 4.42 21.72
CA ALA A 156 -45.73 3.78 22.31
C ALA A 156 -46.63 4.74 23.12
N ARG A 157 -46.29 6.03 23.23
CA ARG A 157 -47.06 7.03 24.02
C ARG A 157 -47.84 8.05 23.20
N SER A 158 -47.86 7.94 21.87
CA SER A 158 -48.60 8.85 20.98
C SER A 158 -49.77 8.20 20.24
N ALA A 159 -50.23 7.01 20.67
CA ALA A 159 -51.35 6.30 20.05
C ALA A 159 -52.60 6.20 20.94
N PHE A 160 -52.56 6.71 22.17
CA PHE A 160 -53.73 6.89 23.04
C PHE A 160 -53.53 8.17 23.86
N GLY A 161 -54.10 9.25 23.36
CA GLY A 161 -54.12 10.59 23.96
C GLY A 161 -54.95 11.51 23.09
#